data_AF-A0A9D5KDH2-F1
#
_entry.id   AF-A0A9D5KDH2-F1
#
_cell.length_a   1.000
_cell.length_b   1.000
_cell.length_c   1.000
_cell.angle_alpha   90.00
_cell.angle_beta   90.00
_cell.angle_gamma   90.00
#
_symmetry.space_group_name_H-M   'P 1'
#
loop_
_entity.id
_entity.type
_entity.pdbx_description
1 polymer ?
#
loop_
_entity_poly.entity_id
_entity_poly.type
_entity_poly.pdbx_seq_one_letter_code
_entity_poly.pdbx_strand_id
1 'polypeptide(L)'
;MDERGTTHLVVELTRSYTLQAELYRKLSDLVQKIYGQLVLSRGDLSRVLPLFEEKQKLLNAITAERGRTQEPADRWQREKGSVPRSEATDRLDTVLARVETTIRGFLETEQQLEHYLKHLADTEGASPDAEAKS
;
A
#
# COMPACT_ATOMS: atom_id res chain seq x y z
N MET A 1 35.33 5.39 -2.09
CA MET A 1 34.11 5.31 -1.26
C MET A 1 34.36 4.25 -0.21
N ASP A 2 34.03 4.51 1.05
CA ASP A 2 34.36 3.61 2.15
C ASP A 2 33.32 2.49 2.26
N GLU A 3 33.75 1.26 2.53
CA GLU A 3 32.86 0.11 2.74
C GLU A 3 31.83 0.36 3.86
N ARG A 4 32.18 1.24 4.82
CA ARG A 4 31.31 1.66 5.93
C ARG A 4 30.12 2.49 5.44
N GLY A 5 30.31 3.41 4.51
CA GLY A 5 29.24 4.24 3.96
C GLY A 5 28.23 3.44 3.16
N THR A 6 28.69 2.46 2.37
CA THR A 6 27.81 1.55 1.63
C THR A 6 27.07 0.58 2.54
N THR A 7 27.74 0.04 3.56
CA THR A 7 27.08 -0.84 4.56
C THR A 7 25.97 -0.10 5.30
N HIS A 8 26.21 1.16 5.71
CA HIS A 8 25.19 1.99 6.35
C HIS A 8 23.98 2.22 5.43
N LEU A 9 24.22 2.55 4.16
CA LEU A 9 23.17 2.75 3.16
C LEU A 9 22.27 1.51 3.00
N VAL A 10 22.86 0.32 2.89
CA VAL A 10 22.11 -0.94 2.75
C VAL A 10 21.25 -1.21 3.99
N VAL A 11 21.78 -0.97 5.19
CA VAL A 11 21.03 -1.13 6.45
C VAL A 11 19.88 -0.13 6.55
N GLU A 12 20.12 1.12 6.19
CA GLU A 12 19.10 2.18 6.17
C GLU A 12 17.96 1.83 5.22
N LEU A 13 18.28 1.45 3.99
CA LEU A 13 17.29 1.01 2.99
C LEU A 13 16.52 -0.22 3.46
N THR A 14 17.21 -1.20 4.05
CA THR A 14 16.56 -2.41 4.59
C THR A 14 15.53 -2.04 5.65
N ARG A 15 15.87 -1.12 6.57
CA ARG A 15 14.95 -0.64 7.60
C ARG A 15 13.75 0.08 6.99
N SER A 16 14.00 0.98 6.05
CA SER A 16 12.94 1.76 5.43
C SER A 16 11.98 0.88 4.62
N TYR A 17 12.48 0.00 3.76
CA TYR A 17 11.62 -0.90 2.99
C TYR A 17 10.88 -1.91 3.87
N THR A 18 11.45 -2.31 5.02
CA THR A 18 10.73 -3.11 6.01
C THR A 18 9.53 -2.34 6.55
N LEU A 19 9.71 -1.06 6.92
CA LEU A 19 8.62 -0.21 7.37
C LEU A 19 7.56 0.00 6.27
N GLN A 20 7.98 0.24 5.02
CA GLN A 20 7.06 0.36 3.90
C GLN A 20 6.22 -0.92 3.71
N ALA A 21 6.83 -2.11 3.77
CA ALA A 21 6.09 -3.37 3.71
C ALA A 21 5.06 -3.50 4.84
N GLU A 22 5.41 -3.10 6.06
CA GLU A 22 4.47 -3.11 7.19
C GLU A 22 3.31 -2.12 6.99
N LEU A 23 3.58 -0.93 6.46
CA LEU A 23 2.55 0.07 6.17
C LEU A 23 1.60 -0.42 5.08
N TYR A 24 2.11 -0.99 3.98
CA TYR A 24 1.27 -1.57 2.93
C TYR A 24 0.45 -2.78 3.42
N ARG A 25 1.01 -3.60 4.32
CA ARG A 25 0.25 -4.67 4.96
C ARG A 25 -0.91 -4.13 5.79
N LYS A 26 -0.64 -3.14 6.67
CA LYS A 26 -1.69 -2.48 7.46
C LYS A 26 -2.77 -1.85 6.58
N LEU A 27 -2.35 -1.24 5.48
CA LEU A 27 -3.26 -0.65 4.51
C LEU A 27 -4.14 -1.72 3.84
N SER A 28 -3.58 -2.87 3.47
CA SER A 28 -4.32 -4.01 2.92
C SER A 28 -5.35 -4.55 3.92
N ASP A 29 -4.93 -4.79 5.16
CA ASP A 29 -5.80 -5.27 6.25
C ASP A 29 -6.99 -4.30 6.46
N LEU A 30 -6.72 -2.99 6.39
CA LEU A 30 -7.74 -1.95 6.53
C LEU A 30 -8.72 -1.93 5.35
N VAL A 31 -8.24 -2.07 4.11
CA VAL A 31 -9.10 -2.15 2.92
C VAL A 31 -9.98 -3.40 2.97
N GLN A 32 -9.45 -4.55 3.38
CA GLN A 32 -10.24 -5.76 3.61
C GLN A 32 -11.32 -5.55 4.67
N LYS A 33 -10.98 -4.84 5.75
CA LYS A 33 -11.95 -4.49 6.80
C LYS A 33 -13.05 -3.57 6.29
N ILE A 34 -12.71 -2.56 5.48
CA ILE A 34 -13.69 -1.67 4.81
C ILE A 34 -14.63 -2.52 3.95
N TYR A 35 -14.07 -3.35 3.07
CA TYR A 35 -14.84 -4.21 2.18
C TYR A 35 -15.78 -5.14 2.96
N GLY A 36 -15.27 -5.85 3.97
CA GLY A 36 -16.09 -6.74 4.81
C GLY A 36 -17.21 -6.00 5.54
N GLN A 37 -16.94 -4.81 6.08
CA GLN A 37 -17.98 -4.01 6.72
C GLN A 37 -19.06 -3.55 5.76
N LEU A 38 -18.69 -3.13 4.54
CA LEU A 38 -19.66 -2.74 3.52
C LEU A 38 -20.54 -3.91 3.09
N VAL A 39 -19.96 -5.10 2.89
CA VAL A 39 -20.72 -6.31 2.58
C VAL A 39 -21.72 -6.63 3.69
N LEU A 40 -21.29 -6.60 4.96
CA LEU A 40 -22.15 -6.89 6.11
C LEU A 40 -23.23 -5.81 6.33
N SER A 41 -22.92 -4.55 6.01
CA SER A 41 -23.82 -3.42 6.17
C SER A 41 -24.69 -3.15 4.94
N ARG A 42 -24.61 -4.00 3.91
CA ARG A 42 -25.32 -3.85 2.63
C ARG A 42 -25.06 -2.48 1.96
N GLY A 43 -23.82 -2.03 2.05
CA GLY A 43 -23.38 -0.77 1.45
C GLY A 43 -23.59 0.48 2.29
N ASP A 44 -23.99 0.38 3.57
CA ASP A 44 -24.04 1.53 4.47
C ASP A 44 -22.63 2.12 4.67
N LEU A 45 -22.35 3.18 3.90
CA LEU A 45 -21.09 3.90 3.86
C LEU A 45 -20.76 4.61 5.19
N SER A 46 -21.78 4.97 5.98
CA SER A 46 -21.59 5.74 7.21
C SER A 46 -20.71 4.98 8.23
N ARG A 47 -20.76 3.64 8.20
CA ARG A 47 -20.01 2.77 9.11
C ARG A 47 -18.53 2.65 8.78
N VAL A 48 -18.14 2.94 7.53
CA VAL A 48 -16.76 2.80 7.06
C VAL A 48 -16.04 4.13 6.90
N LEU A 49 -16.73 5.27 7.03
CA LEU A 49 -16.10 6.59 6.98
C LEU A 49 -14.87 6.73 7.90
N PRO A 50 -14.89 6.28 9.18
CA PRO A 50 -13.71 6.37 10.03
C PRO A 50 -12.52 5.52 9.53
N LEU A 51 -12.81 4.41 8.84
CA LEU A 51 -11.79 3.55 8.25
C LEU A 51 -11.15 4.19 7.01
N PHE A 52 -11.90 4.97 6.23
CA PHE A 52 -11.34 5.77 5.13
C PHE A 52 -10.40 6.88 5.63
N GLU A 53 -10.70 7.50 6.77
CA GLU A 53 -9.79 8.45 7.40
C GLU A 53 -8.49 7.78 7.87
N GLU A 54 -8.58 6.58 8.45
CA GLU A 54 -7.41 5.77 8.81
C GLU A 54 -6.60 5.37 7.57
N LYS A 55 -7.28 5.04 6.46
CA LYS A 55 -6.66 4.72 5.17
C LYS A 55 -5.84 5.92 4.67
N GLN A 56 -6.40 7.13 4.75
CA GLN A 56 -5.68 8.34 4.35
C GLN A 56 -4.43 8.59 5.21
N LYS A 57 -4.49 8.34 6.53
CA LYS A 57 -3.33 8.47 7.42
C LYS A 57 -2.21 7.50 7.04
N LEU A 58 -2.56 6.25 6.71
CA LEU A 58 -1.59 5.25 6.25
C LEU A 58 -0.98 5.62 4.90
N LEU A 59 -1.78 6.10 3.94
CA LEU A 59 -1.28 6.58 2.64
C LEU A 59 -0.30 7.75 2.78
N ASN A 60 -0.60 8.69 3.68
CA ASN A 60 0.30 9.80 3.99
C ASN A 60 1.63 9.30 4.60
N ALA A 61 1.57 8.33 5.51
CA ALA A 61 2.76 7.72 6.11
C ALA A 61 3.63 7.00 5.06
N ILE A 62 3.01 6.25 4.13
CA ILE A 62 3.69 5.59 3.02
C ILE A 62 4.37 6.63 2.12
N THR A 63 3.66 7.71 1.79
CA THR A 63 4.18 8.77 0.93
C THR A 63 5.39 9.46 1.56
N ALA A 64 5.30 9.77 2.86
CA ALA A 64 6.40 10.35 3.62
C ALA A 64 7.62 9.43 3.66
N GLU A 65 7.41 8.13 3.90
CA GLU A 65 8.50 7.16 3.96
C GLU A 65 9.16 6.96 2.59
N ARG A 66 8.37 6.85 1.51
CA ARG A 66 8.89 6.79 0.14
C ARG A 66 9.71 8.03 -0.21
N GLY A 67 9.24 9.21 0.18
CA GLY A 67 9.96 10.47 -0.02
C GLY A 67 11.34 10.48 0.66
N ARG A 68 11.43 9.98 1.90
CA ARG A 68 12.72 9.85 2.62
C ARG A 68 13.66 8.83 1.99
N THR A 69 13.11 7.78 1.39
CA THR A 69 13.90 6.66 0.84
C THR A 69 14.43 6.95 -0.55
N GLN A 70 13.85 7.92 -1.26
CA GLN A 70 14.13 8.17 -2.67
C GLN A 70 15.61 8.42 -2.96
N GLU A 71 16.23 9.37 -2.27
CA GLU A 71 17.65 9.70 -2.47
C GLU A 71 18.59 8.53 -2.09
N PRO A 72 18.44 7.88 -0.92
CA PRO A 72 19.17 6.66 -0.60
C PRO A 72 19.01 5.54 -1.65
N ALA A 73 17.79 5.34 -2.18
CA ALA A 73 17.52 4.31 -3.17
C ALA A 73 18.19 4.62 -4.51
N ASP A 74 18.13 5.87 -4.97
CA ASP A 74 18.78 6.32 -6.19
C ASP A 74 20.31 6.18 -6.07
N ARG A 75 20.85 6.47 -4.89
CA ARG A 75 22.27 6.24 -4.58
C ARG A 75 22.62 4.75 -4.65
N TRP A 76 21.85 3.90 -3.98
CA TRP A 76 22.07 2.46 -4.03
C TRP A 76 22.00 1.90 -5.45
N GLN A 77 21.05 2.36 -6.26
CA GLN A 77 20.90 1.92 -7.65
C GLN A 77 22.14 2.20 -8.50
N ARG A 78 22.84 3.32 -8.25
CA ARG A 78 24.10 3.66 -8.93
C ARG A 78 25.28 2.84 -8.42
N GLU A 79 25.31 2.52 -7.14
CA GLU A 79 26.46 1.89 -6.48
C GLU A 79 26.41 0.35 -6.51
N LYS A 80 25.22 -0.26 -6.51
CA LYS A 80 25.01 -1.70 -6.28
C LYS A 80 25.81 -2.64 -7.19
N GLY A 81 26.11 -2.22 -8.42
CA GLY A 81 26.89 -3.04 -9.37
C GLY A 81 28.36 -3.22 -8.99
N SER A 82 28.87 -2.39 -8.07
CA SER A 82 30.24 -2.44 -7.56
C SER A 82 30.35 -3.02 -6.15
N VAL A 83 29.21 -3.32 -5.51
CA VAL A 83 29.14 -3.79 -4.13
C VAL A 83 29.13 -5.32 -4.12
N PRO A 84 30.09 -5.97 -3.45
CA PRO A 84 30.11 -7.43 -3.31
C PRO A 84 28.83 -7.92 -2.64
N ARG A 85 28.39 -9.11 -3.03
CA ARG A 85 27.30 -9.79 -2.32
C ARG A 85 27.69 -10.05 -0.87
N SER A 86 26.77 -9.74 0.03
CA SER A 86 26.85 -9.94 1.47
C SER A 86 25.48 -10.27 2.04
N GLU A 87 25.45 -10.73 3.29
CA GLU A 87 24.18 -10.95 4.01
C GLU A 87 23.30 -9.69 4.04
N ALA A 88 23.91 -8.51 4.18
CA ALA A 88 23.18 -7.24 4.21
C ALA A 88 22.50 -6.95 2.85
N THR A 89 23.19 -7.18 1.74
CA THR A 89 22.61 -6.97 0.39
C THR A 89 21.55 -8.01 0.07
N ASP A 90 21.73 -9.27 0.48
CA ASP A 90 20.73 -10.33 0.27
C ASP A 90 19.46 -10.08 1.11
N ARG A 91 19.63 -9.53 2.32
CA ARG A 91 18.52 -9.09 3.17
C ARG A 91 17.75 -7.92 2.53
N LEU A 92 18.46 -6.94 1.97
CA LEU A 92 17.83 -5.83 1.24
C LEU A 92 17.01 -6.35 0.05
N ASP A 93 17.57 -7.24 -0.76
CA ASP A 93 16.87 -7.88 -1.89
C ASP A 93 15.60 -8.62 -1.43
N THR A 94 15.70 -9.36 -0.32
CA THR A 94 14.56 -10.07 0.29
C THR A 94 13.46 -9.10 0.71
N VAL A 95 13.81 -7.99 1.35
CA VAL A 95 12.85 -6.97 1.78
C VAL A 95 12.22 -6.26 0.58
N LEU A 96 12.98 -5.97 -0.48
CA LEU A 96 12.45 -5.40 -1.72
C LEU A 96 11.41 -6.31 -2.38
N ALA A 97 11.70 -7.61 -2.50
CA ALA A 97 10.76 -8.58 -3.03
C ALA A 97 9.48 -8.69 -2.16
N ARG A 98 9.63 -8.59 -0.83
CA ARG A 98 8.50 -8.55 0.09
C ARG A 98 7.65 -7.29 -0.08
N VAL A 99 8.26 -6.11 -0.23
CA VAL A 99 7.55 -4.86 -0.52
C VAL A 99 6.75 -5.01 -1.81
N GLU A 100 7.37 -5.49 -2.88
CA GLU A 100 6.69 -5.69 -4.17
C GLU A 100 5.46 -6.60 -4.04
N THR A 101 5.64 -7.75 -3.38
CA THR A 101 4.55 -8.71 -3.15
C THR A 101 3.42 -8.09 -2.31
N THR A 102 3.77 -7.31 -1.28
CA THR A 102 2.79 -6.66 -0.41
C THR A 102 2.01 -5.57 -1.15
N ILE A 103 2.69 -4.78 -1.98
CA ILE A 103 2.06 -3.76 -2.82
C ILE A 103 1.09 -4.42 -3.82
N ARG A 104 1.49 -5.54 -4.44
CA ARG A 104 0.62 -6.25 -5.37
C ARG A 104 -0.66 -6.75 -4.70
N GLY A 105 -0.53 -7.40 -3.53
CA GLY A 105 -1.70 -7.86 -2.76
C GLY A 105 -2.59 -6.70 -2.28
N PHE A 106 -2.01 -5.56 -1.93
CA PHE A 106 -2.75 -4.34 -1.64
C PHE A 106 -3.58 -3.88 -2.84
N LEU A 107 -2.97 -3.77 -4.03
CA LEU A 107 -3.64 -3.30 -5.24
C LEU A 107 -4.79 -4.22 -5.66
N GLU A 108 -4.62 -5.54 -5.54
CA GLU A 108 -5.69 -6.52 -5.79
C GLU A 108 -6.87 -6.32 -4.83
N THR A 109 -6.58 -6.12 -3.54
CA THR A 109 -7.61 -5.85 -2.53
C THR A 109 -8.32 -4.52 -2.79
N GLU A 110 -7.56 -3.48 -3.16
CA GLU A 110 -8.12 -2.16 -3.47
C GLU A 110 -9.01 -2.19 -4.71
N GLN A 111 -8.62 -2.94 -5.75
CA GLN A 111 -9.42 -3.15 -6.94
C GLN A 111 -10.75 -3.86 -6.64
N GLN A 112 -10.75 -4.85 -5.73
CA GLN A 112 -11.99 -5.50 -5.28
C GLN A 112 -12.93 -4.54 -4.57
N LEU A 113 -12.40 -3.70 -3.68
CA LEU A 113 -13.20 -2.68 -3.00
C LEU A 113 -13.76 -1.66 -4.01
N GLU A 114 -12.94 -1.19 -4.95
CA GLU A 114 -13.37 -0.26 -6.00
C GLU A 114 -14.51 -0.85 -6.84
N HIS A 115 -14.38 -2.10 -7.27
CA HIS A 115 -15.41 -2.78 -8.05
C HIS A 115 -16.73 -2.88 -7.28
N TYR A 116 -16.67 -3.21 -5.99
CA TYR A 116 -17.85 -3.29 -5.13
C TYR A 116 -18.53 -1.94 -4.92
N LEU A 117 -17.75 -0.88 -4.69
CA LEU A 117 -18.30 0.48 -4.54
C LEU A 117 -18.97 0.96 -5.84
N LYS A 118 -18.40 0.64 -7.01
CA LYS A 118 -19.03 0.94 -8.31
C LYS A 118 -20.38 0.25 -8.45
N HIS A 119 -20.45 -1.05 -8.12
CA HIS A 119 -21.72 -1.79 -8.14
C HIS A 119 -22.77 -1.19 -7.21
N LEU A 120 -22.38 -0.77 -6.00
CA LEU A 120 -23.31 -0.10 -5.09
C LEU A 120 -23.86 1.19 -5.68
N ALA A 121 -22.99 2.03 -6.25
CA ALA A 121 -23.39 3.28 -6.87
C ALA A 121 -24.33 3.07 -8.08
N ASP A 122 -24.07 2.05 -8.91
CA ASP A 122 -24.93 1.71 -10.04
C ASP A 122 -26.29 1.18 -9.57
N THR A 123 -26.35 0.47 -8.44
CA THR A 123 -27.58 -0.07 -7.88
C THR A 123 -28.43 1.01 -7.20
N GLU A 124 -27.81 1.98 -6.51
CA GLU A 124 -28.50 3.14 -5.92
C GLU A 124 -28.94 4.16 -6.98
N GLY A 125 -28.18 4.31 -8.06
CA GLY A 125 -28.52 5.16 -9.22
C GLY A 125 -29.62 4.58 -10.12
N ALA A 126 -29.93 3.28 -10.00
CA ALA A 126 -30.97 2.59 -10.76
C ALA A 126 -32.35 2.57 -10.08
N SER A 127 -32.59 3.41 -9.06
CA SER A 127 -33.91 3.56 -8.46
C SER A 127 -34.88 4.23 -9.47
N PRO A 128 -35.94 3.54 -9.93
CA PRO A 128 -36.78 4.01 -11.02
C PRO A 128 -37.80 5.04 -10.52
N ASP A 129 -37.61 6.30 -10.91
CA ASP A 129 -38.68 7.31 -11.05
C ASP A 129 -39.55 7.03 -12.31
N ALA A 130 -39.67 5.77 -12.71
CA ALA A 130 -40.36 5.33 -13.91
C ALA A 130 -41.49 4.35 -13.52
N GLU A 131 -42.60 4.90 -13.01
CA GLU A 131 -43.98 4.44 -13.26
C GLU A 131 -44.96 5.25 -12.39
N ALA A 132 -45.12 6.53 -12.71
CA ALA A 132 -46.26 7.32 -12.25
C ALA A 132 -46.66 8.30 -13.35
N LYS A 133 -47.07 7.76 -14.52
CA LYS A 133 -47.90 8.43 -15.54
C LYS A 133 -48.15 7.45 -16.69
N SER A 134 -49.27 6.74 -16.62
CA SER A 134 -50.18 6.46 -17.76
C SER A 134 -51.50 5.95 -17.21
#